data_AF-A0A1M7UWD7-F1
#
_entry.id   AF-A0A1M7UWD7-F1
#
_cell.length_a   1.000
_cell.length_b   1.000
_cell.length_c   1.000
_cell.angle_alpha   90.00
_cell.angle_beta   90.00
_cell.angle_gamma   90.00
#
_symmetry.space_group_name_H-M   'P 1'
#
loop_
_entity.id
_entity.type
_entity.pdbx_description
1 polymer ?
#
loop_
_entity_poly.entity_id
_entity_poly.type
_entity_poly.pdbx_seq_one_letter_code
_entity_poly.pdbx_strand_id
1 'polypeptide(L)'
;MGKILLVILAIILMIFIVCAVVTTIAKLRFAQRVAEEVDQFYKGIENTQGTVQLSELEKLPPAVQKWLRHSQVVGKERVIAARTKQDISLRLKADQPWMKGEVEQYFRMAEPGFIWYADIQMAPLFHISGRDKYVDGHGRMLIKALSLFTVADGQGKEIDQGSLLRYLAEMMWSPAAALNDYIQWRELSDTSAEATMSYEGVTASGIFTFNEQGETLGFEAERYGEFDGEYRLETWVCAIQEHQEFNGVIVPFQGDLIWKLDSGDFHWYHFQVKELEYNKPFPYQ
;
A
#
# COMPACT_ATOMS: atom_id res chain seq x y z
N MET A 1 0.80 -0.45 -56.64
CA MET A 1 0.59 0.32 -55.39
C MET A 1 -0.19 -0.47 -54.33
N GLY A 2 -1.37 -1.03 -54.63
CA GLY A 2 -2.20 -1.77 -53.65
C GLY A 2 -1.54 -3.01 -53.01
N LYS A 3 -0.80 -3.83 -53.77
CA LYS A 3 -0.10 -5.01 -53.22
C LYS A 3 1.01 -4.65 -52.21
N ILE A 4 1.76 -3.58 -52.47
CA ILE A 4 2.83 -3.11 -51.57
C ILE A 4 2.21 -2.55 -50.28
N LEU A 5 1.14 -1.76 -50.40
CA LEU A 5 0.40 -1.25 -49.24
C LEU A 5 -0.17 -2.39 -48.38
N LEU A 6 -0.75 -3.43 -48.99
CA LEU A 6 -1.25 -4.61 -48.29
C LEU A 6 -0.15 -5.35 -47.54
N VAL A 7 1.04 -5.52 -48.14
CA VAL A 7 2.19 -6.14 -47.47
C VAL A 7 2.65 -5.29 -46.28
N ILE A 8 2.73 -3.97 -46.43
CA ILE A 8 3.11 -3.06 -45.34
C ILE A 8 2.10 -3.16 -44.18
N LEU A 9 0.79 -3.13 -44.48
CA LEU A 9 -0.26 -3.27 -43.46
C LEU A 9 -0.19 -4.63 -42.76
N ALA A 10 0.06 -5.72 -43.49
CA ALA A 10 0.23 -7.04 -42.91
C ALA A 10 1.44 -7.12 -41.98
N ILE A 11 2.56 -6.51 -42.35
CA ILE A 11 3.76 -6.44 -41.51
C ILE A 11 3.49 -5.63 -40.24
N ILE A 12 2.84 -4.47 -40.35
CA ILE A 12 2.47 -3.64 -39.19
C ILE A 12 1.55 -4.42 -38.25
N LEU A 13 0.53 -5.10 -38.78
CA LEU A 13 -0.38 -5.93 -38.00
C LEU A 13 0.36 -7.08 -37.31
N MET A 14 1.28 -7.74 -38.01
CA MET A 14 2.09 -8.81 -37.43
C MET A 14 2.97 -8.30 -36.29
N ILE A 15 3.65 -7.16 -36.47
CA ILE A 15 4.44 -6.52 -35.41
C ILE A 15 3.56 -6.18 -34.22
N PHE A 16 2.37 -5.63 -34.47
CA PHE A 16 1.42 -5.30 -33.41
C PHE A 16 0.98 -6.53 -32.60
N ILE A 17 0.65 -7.63 -33.29
CA ILE A 17 0.28 -8.89 -32.63
C ILE A 17 1.45 -9.43 -31.81
N VAL A 18 2.66 -9.43 -32.36
CA VAL A 18 3.86 -9.89 -31.65
C VAL A 18 4.11 -9.04 -30.41
N CYS A 19 4.04 -7.71 -30.52
CA CYS A 19 4.16 -6.81 -29.38
C CYS A 19 3.10 -7.11 -28.31
N ALA A 20 1.83 -7.24 -28.68
CA ALA A 20 0.74 -7.55 -27.75
C ALA A 20 0.93 -8.89 -27.04
N VAL A 21 1.40 -9.93 -27.76
CA VAL A 21 1.69 -11.24 -27.18
C VAL A 21 2.86 -11.15 -26.19
N VAL A 22 3.95 -10.47 -26.57
CA VAL A 22 5.14 -10.32 -25.72
C VAL A 22 4.80 -9.55 -24.44
N THR A 23 4.06 -8.45 -24.54
CA THR A 23 3.68 -7.62 -23.38
C THR A 23 2.73 -8.39 -22.45
N THR A 24 1.80 -9.17 -23.01
CA THR A 24 0.91 -10.05 -22.23
C THR A 24 1.69 -11.13 -21.47
N ILE A 25 2.62 -11.82 -22.14
CA ILE A 25 3.48 -12.83 -21.50
C ILE A 25 4.35 -12.18 -20.41
N ALA A 26 4.89 -10.99 -20.66
CA ALA A 26 5.68 -10.26 -19.68
C ALA A 26 4.86 -9.89 -18.43
N LYS A 27 3.61 -9.42 -18.63
CA LYS A 27 2.67 -9.13 -17.55
C LYS A 27 2.36 -10.37 -16.71
N LEU A 28 2.01 -11.47 -17.36
CA LEU A 28 1.72 -12.75 -16.68
C LEU A 28 2.93 -13.25 -15.87
N ARG A 29 4.14 -13.18 -16.45
CA ARG A 29 5.37 -13.56 -15.74
C ARG A 29 5.68 -12.64 -14.55
N PHE A 30 5.40 -11.36 -14.67
CA PHE A 30 5.57 -10.41 -13.57
C PHE A 30 4.61 -10.74 -12.43
N ALA A 31 3.32 -10.91 -12.75
CA ALA A 31 2.30 -11.30 -11.78
C ALA A 31 2.62 -12.65 -11.11
N GLN A 32 3.02 -13.66 -11.89
CA GLN A 32 3.42 -14.96 -11.35
C GLN A 32 4.60 -14.85 -10.38
N ARG A 33 5.63 -14.05 -10.72
CA ARG A 33 6.77 -13.84 -9.81
C ARG A 33 6.33 -13.18 -8.50
N VAL A 34 5.43 -12.20 -8.58
CA VAL A 34 4.87 -11.57 -7.37
C VAL A 34 4.09 -12.60 -6.55
N ALA A 35 3.27 -13.43 -7.17
CA ALA A 35 2.53 -14.48 -6.47
C ALA A 35 3.48 -15.47 -5.77
N GLU A 36 4.57 -15.87 -6.43
CA GLU A 36 5.64 -16.68 -5.81
C GLU A 36 6.31 -15.97 -4.62
N GLU A 37 6.54 -14.64 -4.72
CA GLU A 37 7.04 -13.82 -3.60
C GLU A 37 6.03 -13.78 -2.45
N VAL A 38 4.72 -13.69 -2.72
CA VAL A 38 3.64 -13.71 -1.71
C VAL A 38 3.53 -15.07 -1.02
N ASP A 39 3.63 -16.17 -1.77
CA ASP A 39 3.66 -17.52 -1.20
C ASP A 39 4.83 -17.70 -0.23
N GLN A 40 6.03 -17.20 -0.59
CA GLN A 40 7.17 -17.23 0.33
C GLN A 40 6.97 -16.28 1.53
N PHE A 41 6.42 -15.09 1.30
CA PHE A 41 6.16 -14.09 2.32
C PHE A 41 5.23 -14.60 3.42
N TYR A 42 4.26 -15.45 3.07
CA TYR A 42 3.33 -16.06 4.02
C TYR A 42 3.76 -17.42 4.56
N LYS A 43 4.89 -17.95 4.08
CA LYS A 43 5.38 -19.25 4.52
C LYS A 43 5.75 -19.24 6.00
N GLY A 44 5.22 -20.21 6.75
CA GLY A 44 5.53 -20.37 8.17
C GLY A 44 4.72 -19.46 9.09
N ILE A 45 3.79 -18.66 8.56
CA ILE A 45 2.83 -17.96 9.40
C ILE A 45 1.86 -18.97 9.99
N GLU A 46 1.86 -19.07 11.32
CA GLU A 46 0.89 -19.86 12.05
C GLU A 46 -0.28 -18.99 12.53
N ASN A 47 -1.51 -19.50 12.38
CA ASN A 47 -2.70 -18.84 12.93
C ASN A 47 -2.88 -19.18 14.41
N THR A 48 -2.00 -18.64 15.25
CA THR A 48 -1.95 -18.94 16.69
C THR A 48 -2.24 -17.73 17.57
N GLN A 49 -2.68 -16.62 16.99
CA GLN A 49 -3.00 -15.44 17.79
C GLN A 49 -4.42 -15.52 18.35
N GLY A 50 -4.55 -15.24 19.65
CA GLY A 50 -5.82 -15.25 20.36
C GLY A 50 -6.78 -14.13 19.93
N THR A 51 -7.76 -13.85 20.77
CA THR A 51 -8.72 -12.76 20.55
C THR A 51 -8.23 -11.44 21.12
N VAL A 52 -8.64 -10.33 20.50
CA VAL A 52 -8.38 -8.98 21.03
C VAL A 52 -9.21 -8.76 22.29
N GLN A 53 -8.54 -8.56 23.42
CA GLN A 53 -9.18 -8.35 24.71
C GLN A 53 -9.34 -6.86 25.02
N LEU A 54 -10.45 -6.53 25.67
CA LEU A 54 -10.76 -5.16 26.07
C LEU A 54 -9.68 -4.52 26.95
N SER A 55 -9.07 -5.31 27.84
CA SER A 55 -8.03 -4.85 28.76
C SER A 55 -6.72 -4.44 28.07
N GLU A 56 -6.49 -4.88 26.83
CA GLU A 56 -5.29 -4.51 26.06
C GLU A 56 -5.35 -3.04 25.63
N LEU A 57 -6.55 -2.48 25.48
CA LEU A 57 -6.76 -1.09 25.10
C LEU A 57 -6.40 -0.12 26.23
N GLU A 58 -6.45 -0.55 27.50
CA GLU A 58 -6.32 0.34 28.66
C GLU A 58 -4.98 1.10 28.72
N LYS A 59 -3.94 0.57 28.06
CA LYS A 59 -2.60 1.18 28.01
C LYS A 59 -2.40 2.15 26.84
N LEU A 60 -3.35 2.20 25.91
CA LEU A 60 -3.27 3.04 24.71
C LEU A 60 -3.82 4.45 24.98
N PRO A 61 -3.41 5.47 24.20
CA PRO A 61 -4.02 6.80 24.28
C PRO A 61 -5.54 6.75 24.06
N PRO A 62 -6.33 7.64 24.69
CA PRO A 62 -7.79 7.66 24.58
C PRO A 62 -8.32 7.66 23.15
N ALA A 63 -7.67 8.42 22.24
CA ALA A 63 -8.05 8.47 20.82
C ALA A 63 -7.90 7.09 20.14
N VAL A 64 -6.81 6.38 20.41
CA VAL A 64 -6.56 5.03 19.87
C VAL A 64 -7.54 4.02 20.46
N GLN A 65 -7.87 4.13 21.75
CA GLN A 65 -8.90 3.28 22.36
C GLN A 65 -10.27 3.46 21.70
N LYS A 66 -10.68 4.71 21.43
CA LYS A 66 -11.92 5.01 20.71
C LYS A 66 -11.90 4.41 19.32
N TRP A 67 -10.79 4.57 18.61
CA TRP A 67 -10.60 4.00 17.28
C TRP A 67 -10.75 2.47 17.26
N LEU A 68 -10.07 1.74 18.13
CA LEU A 68 -10.17 0.27 18.17
C LEU A 68 -11.56 -0.23 18.54
N ARG A 69 -12.30 0.51 19.38
CA ARG A 69 -13.70 0.21 19.70
C ARG A 69 -14.61 0.47 18.51
N HIS A 70 -14.44 1.63 17.86
CA HIS A 70 -15.22 2.02 16.68
C HIS A 70 -15.01 1.05 15.52
N SER A 71 -13.77 0.64 15.29
CA SER A 71 -13.42 -0.38 14.30
C SER A 71 -13.91 -1.79 14.62
N GLN A 72 -14.54 -2.01 15.79
CA GLN A 72 -15.11 -3.28 16.22
C GLN A 72 -14.11 -4.44 16.32
N VAL A 73 -12.83 -4.16 16.61
CA VAL A 73 -11.82 -5.24 16.68
C VAL A 73 -11.85 -6.03 18.00
N VAL A 74 -12.42 -5.47 19.07
CA VAL A 74 -12.50 -6.14 20.38
C VAL A 74 -13.37 -7.40 20.29
N GLY A 75 -12.84 -8.52 20.81
CA GLY A 75 -13.49 -9.83 20.79
C GLY A 75 -13.31 -10.60 19.48
N LYS A 76 -12.69 -10.02 18.45
CA LYS A 76 -12.34 -10.72 17.22
C LYS A 76 -10.99 -11.44 17.35
N GLU A 77 -10.79 -12.45 16.52
CA GLU A 77 -9.48 -13.04 16.32
C GLU A 77 -8.47 -11.97 15.90
N ARG A 78 -7.26 -12.04 16.43
CA ARG A 78 -6.18 -11.18 15.98
C ARG A 78 -5.87 -11.44 14.51
N VAL A 79 -5.61 -10.35 13.79
CA VAL A 79 -5.24 -10.40 12.38
C VAL A 79 -3.75 -10.65 12.29
N ILE A 80 -3.33 -11.80 11.75
CA ILE A 80 -1.91 -12.12 11.50
C ILE A 80 -1.49 -11.72 10.08
N ALA A 81 -2.46 -11.74 9.17
CA ALA A 81 -2.29 -11.45 7.76
C ALA A 81 -3.56 -10.78 7.24
N ALA A 82 -3.38 -9.82 6.34
CA ALA A 82 -4.49 -9.18 5.63
C ALA A 82 -4.13 -9.09 4.15
N ARG A 83 -5.14 -9.05 3.29
CA ARG A 83 -4.96 -8.76 1.88
C ARG A 83 -6.08 -7.87 1.36
N THR A 84 -5.75 -6.96 0.45
CA THR A 84 -6.72 -6.04 -0.16
C THR A 84 -6.64 -6.06 -1.67
N LYS A 85 -7.79 -5.90 -2.32
CA LYS A 85 -7.88 -5.40 -3.70
C LYS A 85 -8.31 -3.94 -3.70
N GLN A 86 -7.65 -3.12 -4.50
CA GLN A 86 -7.93 -1.68 -4.56
C GLN A 86 -8.01 -1.21 -6.02
N ASP A 87 -8.97 -0.33 -6.29
CA ASP A 87 -8.94 0.52 -7.48
C ASP A 87 -8.15 1.77 -7.13
N ILE A 88 -7.23 2.18 -8.00
CA ILE A 88 -6.36 3.31 -7.75
C ILE A 88 -6.34 4.29 -8.92
N SER A 89 -6.00 5.53 -8.62
CA SER A 89 -5.59 6.52 -9.62
C SER A 89 -4.34 7.24 -9.13
N LEU A 90 -3.35 7.41 -10.00
CA LEU A 90 -2.13 8.12 -9.65
C LEU A 90 -1.63 9.02 -10.78
N ARG A 91 -0.83 10.03 -10.44
CA ARG A 91 -0.12 10.88 -11.40
C ARG A 91 1.28 11.20 -10.88
N LEU A 92 2.23 11.39 -11.79
CA LEU A 92 3.64 11.61 -11.42
C LEU A 92 3.97 13.08 -11.19
N LYS A 93 3.18 13.99 -11.75
CA LYS A 93 3.28 15.45 -11.58
C LYS A 93 1.90 16.10 -11.53
N ALA A 94 1.80 17.29 -10.95
CA ALA A 94 0.53 17.99 -10.76
C ALA A 94 -0.19 18.34 -12.08
N ASP A 95 0.56 18.56 -13.16
CA ASP A 95 0.06 18.92 -14.49
C ASP A 95 -0.16 17.70 -15.42
N GLN A 96 0.12 16.49 -14.94
CA GLN A 96 -0.03 15.26 -15.72
C GLN A 96 -1.40 14.60 -15.54
N PRO A 97 -1.89 13.85 -16.54
CA PRO A 97 -3.14 13.11 -16.44
C PRO A 97 -3.04 12.00 -15.38
N TRP A 98 -4.18 11.72 -14.76
CA TRP A 98 -4.33 10.57 -13.87
C TRP A 98 -4.32 9.26 -14.67
N MET A 99 -3.55 8.30 -14.18
CA MET A 99 -3.52 6.92 -14.66
C MET A 99 -4.29 6.04 -13.68
N LYS A 100 -5.15 5.16 -14.21
CA LYS A 100 -5.92 4.22 -13.39
C LYS A 100 -5.17 2.90 -13.27
N GLY A 101 -5.34 2.22 -12.16
CA GLY A 101 -4.78 0.89 -11.97
C GLY A 101 -5.56 0.07 -10.96
N GLU A 102 -5.23 -1.21 -10.92
CA GLU A 102 -5.70 -2.16 -9.93
C GLU A 102 -4.52 -2.59 -9.07
N VAL A 103 -4.77 -2.79 -7.79
CA VAL A 103 -3.78 -3.17 -6.79
C VAL A 103 -4.21 -4.41 -6.05
N GLU A 104 -3.26 -5.31 -5.84
CA GLU A 104 -3.33 -6.32 -4.78
C GLU A 104 -2.26 -6.02 -3.75
N GLN A 105 -2.63 -5.98 -2.48
CA GLN A 105 -1.69 -5.77 -1.38
C GLN A 105 -1.87 -6.83 -0.31
N TYR A 106 -0.75 -7.29 0.22
CA TYR A 106 -0.64 -8.40 1.17
C TYR A 106 0.16 -7.91 2.36
N PHE A 107 -0.30 -8.19 3.57
CA PHE A 107 0.29 -7.71 4.81
C PHE A 107 0.57 -8.85 5.78
N ARG A 108 1.61 -8.69 6.59
CA ARG A 108 1.86 -9.42 7.84
C ARG A 108 1.76 -8.46 9.03
N MET A 109 1.18 -8.94 10.12
CA MET A 109 0.98 -8.14 11.33
C MET A 109 1.85 -8.57 12.50
N ALA A 110 2.20 -9.85 12.62
CA ALA A 110 3.09 -10.29 13.71
C ALA A 110 4.53 -9.79 13.49
N GLU A 111 5.01 -9.97 12.26
CA GLU A 111 6.24 -9.41 11.73
C GLU A 111 5.84 -8.39 10.67
N PRO A 112 5.99 -7.08 10.91
CA PRO A 112 5.47 -6.08 10.01
C PRO A 112 6.11 -6.20 8.62
N GLY A 113 5.24 -6.27 7.62
CA GLY A 113 5.65 -6.40 6.25
C GLY A 113 4.48 -6.27 5.29
N PHE A 114 4.80 -5.94 4.05
CA PHE A 114 3.82 -5.98 2.97
C PHE A 114 4.46 -6.34 1.64
N ILE A 115 3.62 -6.83 0.72
CA ILE A 115 3.87 -6.87 -0.71
C ILE A 115 2.72 -6.17 -1.39
N TRP A 116 3.02 -5.17 -2.20
CA TRP A 116 2.08 -4.41 -3.00
C TRP A 116 2.37 -4.67 -4.46
N TYR A 117 1.34 -5.01 -5.22
CA TYR A 117 1.39 -5.25 -6.64
C TYR A 117 0.38 -4.37 -7.35
N ALA A 118 0.80 -3.73 -8.43
CA ALA A 118 -0.10 -2.94 -9.25
C ALA A 118 0.07 -3.21 -10.74
N ASP A 119 -1.06 -3.13 -11.42
CA ASP A 119 -1.13 -2.98 -12.87
C ASP A 119 -1.82 -1.66 -13.21
N ILE A 120 -1.07 -0.75 -13.81
CA ILE A 120 -1.51 0.63 -14.07
C ILE A 120 -1.60 0.83 -15.57
N GLN A 121 -2.75 1.30 -16.04
CA GLN A 121 -2.97 1.62 -17.44
C GLN A 121 -2.60 3.08 -17.72
N MET A 122 -1.51 3.28 -18.47
CA MET A 122 -1.05 4.60 -18.87
C MET A 122 -1.66 5.05 -20.21
N ALA A 123 -1.80 4.12 -21.15
CA ALA A 123 -2.42 4.35 -22.47
C ALA A 123 -2.95 3.02 -23.04
N PRO A 124 -3.71 3.02 -24.16
CA PRO A 124 -4.06 1.78 -24.84
C PRO A 124 -2.79 0.97 -25.16
N LEU A 125 -2.76 -0.29 -24.71
CA LEU A 125 -1.65 -1.24 -24.88
C LEU A 125 -0.34 -0.86 -24.16
N PHE A 126 -0.35 0.21 -23.36
CA PHE A 126 0.79 0.60 -22.53
C PHE A 126 0.41 0.59 -21.06
N HIS A 127 0.94 -0.39 -20.36
CA HIS A 127 0.76 -0.56 -18.92
C HIS A 127 2.09 -0.44 -18.17
N ILE A 128 1.99 -0.18 -16.88
CA ILE A 128 3.08 -0.16 -15.92
C ILE A 128 2.76 -1.25 -14.89
N SER A 129 3.71 -2.15 -14.65
CA SER A 129 3.63 -3.09 -13.54
C SER A 129 4.53 -2.61 -12.41
N GLY A 130 3.94 -2.45 -11.22
CA GLY A 130 4.65 -2.05 -10.01
C GLY A 130 4.68 -3.18 -8.99
N ARG A 131 5.80 -3.35 -8.31
CA ARG A 131 5.89 -4.13 -7.07
C ARG A 131 6.63 -3.33 -6.04
N ASP A 132 6.02 -3.10 -4.90
CA ASP A 132 6.66 -2.54 -3.72
C ASP A 132 6.58 -3.59 -2.60
N LYS A 133 7.57 -3.61 -1.72
CA LYS A 133 7.54 -4.52 -0.58
C LYS A 133 8.36 -4.00 0.58
N TYR A 134 7.95 -4.41 1.77
CA TYR A 134 8.70 -4.26 3.01
C TYR A 134 8.77 -5.62 3.68
N VAL A 135 9.97 -6.17 3.80
CA VAL A 135 10.20 -7.50 4.38
C VAL A 135 11.47 -7.43 5.21
N ASP A 136 11.39 -7.86 6.48
CA ASP A 136 12.52 -7.99 7.40
C ASP A 136 13.39 -6.73 7.48
N GLY A 137 12.75 -5.56 7.62
CA GLY A 137 13.46 -4.28 7.72
C GLY A 137 13.72 -3.58 6.38
N HIS A 138 13.52 -4.28 5.25
CA HIS A 138 13.98 -3.79 3.95
C HIS A 138 12.84 -3.49 2.97
N GLY A 139 12.85 -2.26 2.47
CA GLY A 139 11.99 -1.79 1.40
C GLY A 139 12.60 -2.08 0.02
N ARG A 140 11.76 -2.48 -0.94
CA ARG A 140 12.18 -2.60 -2.34
C ARG A 140 11.04 -2.32 -3.33
N MET A 141 11.21 -1.26 -4.10
CA MET A 141 10.29 -0.88 -5.17
C MET A 141 10.85 -1.33 -6.53
N LEU A 142 10.00 -1.86 -7.42
CA LEU A 142 10.32 -2.18 -8.81
C LEU A 142 9.17 -1.77 -9.70
N ILE A 143 9.43 -0.85 -10.61
CA ILE A 143 8.47 -0.36 -11.60
C ILE A 143 8.97 -0.74 -12.99
N LYS A 144 8.10 -1.36 -13.79
CA LYS A 144 8.42 -1.76 -15.17
C LYS A 144 7.39 -1.25 -16.16
N ALA A 145 7.86 -0.61 -17.22
CA ALA A 145 7.05 -0.29 -18.40
C ALA A 145 6.83 -1.57 -19.22
N LEU A 146 5.58 -1.82 -19.60
CA LEU A 146 5.14 -3.02 -20.34
C LEU A 146 5.52 -4.34 -19.64
N SER A 147 5.76 -4.31 -18.32
CA SER A 147 6.37 -5.39 -17.53
C SER A 147 7.76 -5.87 -18.02
N LEU A 148 8.39 -5.15 -18.96
CA LEU A 148 9.63 -5.54 -19.63
C LEU A 148 10.81 -4.67 -19.20
N PHE A 149 10.65 -3.35 -19.31
CA PHE A 149 11.74 -2.40 -19.14
C PHE A 149 11.67 -1.78 -17.75
N THR A 150 12.74 -1.94 -16.96
CA THR A 150 12.84 -1.33 -15.63
C THR A 150 12.86 0.19 -15.76
N VAL A 151 11.92 0.85 -15.08
CA VAL A 151 11.82 2.30 -14.95
C VAL A 151 12.38 2.74 -13.60
N ALA A 152 12.14 1.95 -12.54
CA ALA A 152 12.71 2.16 -11.22
C ALA A 152 12.98 0.81 -10.53
N ASP A 153 14.08 0.68 -9.79
CA ASP A 153 14.37 -0.42 -8.86
C ASP A 153 14.99 0.22 -7.60
N GLY A 154 14.13 0.71 -6.71
CA GLY A 154 14.50 1.50 -5.55
C GLY A 154 14.77 0.62 -4.33
N GLN A 155 15.87 0.89 -3.64
CA GLN A 155 16.30 0.24 -2.39
C GLN A 155 17.24 1.19 -1.62
N GLY A 156 17.42 0.94 -0.32
CA GLY A 156 18.29 1.75 0.53
C GLY A 156 17.55 2.30 1.75
N LYS A 157 18.27 2.99 2.63
CA LYS A 157 17.77 3.39 3.95
C LYS A 157 16.55 4.31 3.86
N GLU A 158 16.52 5.17 2.84
CA GLU A 158 15.43 6.09 2.55
C GLU A 158 14.16 5.33 2.15
N ILE A 159 14.31 4.27 1.36
CA ILE A 159 13.21 3.37 0.97
C ILE A 159 12.77 2.50 2.15
N ASP A 160 13.70 1.97 2.93
CA ASP A 160 13.41 1.17 4.14
C ASP A 160 12.55 1.98 5.13
N GLN A 161 12.94 3.22 5.43
CA GLN A 161 12.18 4.13 6.29
C GLN A 161 10.82 4.48 5.69
N GLY A 162 10.79 4.85 4.41
CA GLY A 162 9.56 5.26 3.72
C GLY A 162 8.55 4.12 3.60
N SER A 163 9.01 2.86 3.50
CA SER A 163 8.18 1.66 3.47
C SER A 163 7.71 1.25 4.87
N LEU A 164 8.55 1.35 5.91
CA LEU A 164 8.13 1.16 7.31
C LEU A 164 7.01 2.16 7.68
N LEU A 165 7.21 3.44 7.35
CA LEU A 165 6.24 4.51 7.63
C LEU A 165 4.93 4.29 6.86
N ARG A 166 5.02 3.86 5.60
CA ARG A 166 3.85 3.49 4.80
C ARG A 166 3.08 2.35 5.47
N TYR A 167 3.77 1.28 5.88
CA TYR A 167 3.15 0.17 6.61
C TYR A 167 2.46 0.66 7.89
N LEU A 168 3.14 1.53 8.65
CA LEU A 168 2.58 2.13 9.86
C LEU A 168 1.29 2.87 9.57
N ALA A 169 1.22 3.68 8.50
CA ALA A 169 0.00 4.35 8.09
C ALA A 169 -1.10 3.34 7.70
N GLU A 170 -0.77 2.40 6.82
CA GLU A 170 -1.70 1.43 6.24
C GLU A 170 -2.23 0.39 7.25
N MET A 171 -1.66 0.32 8.46
CA MET A 171 -2.21 -0.47 9.56
C MET A 171 -3.65 -0.07 9.91
N MET A 172 -4.12 1.10 9.45
CA MET A 172 -5.53 1.50 9.52
C MET A 172 -6.50 0.49 8.89
N TRP A 173 -6.05 -0.34 7.93
CA TRP A 173 -6.84 -1.45 7.37
C TRP A 173 -6.85 -2.71 8.23
N SER A 174 -6.01 -2.77 9.27
CA SER A 174 -6.00 -3.83 10.28
C SER A 174 -5.81 -3.24 11.68
N PRO A 175 -6.83 -2.54 12.22
CA PRO A 175 -6.68 -1.72 13.43
C PRO A 175 -6.07 -2.47 14.63
N ALA A 176 -6.34 -3.76 14.77
CA ALA A 176 -5.75 -4.60 15.83
C ALA A 176 -4.21 -4.61 15.85
N ALA A 177 -3.55 -4.31 14.72
CA ALA A 177 -2.10 -4.18 14.64
C ALA A 177 -1.54 -3.06 15.52
N ALA A 178 -2.36 -2.08 15.90
CA ALA A 178 -2.00 -1.02 16.84
C ALA A 178 -1.60 -1.53 18.23
N LEU A 179 -1.94 -2.79 18.56
CA LEU A 179 -1.61 -3.46 19.83
C LEU A 179 -0.25 -4.17 19.81
N ASN A 180 0.44 -4.21 18.68
CA ASN A 180 1.71 -4.91 18.57
C ASN A 180 2.85 -4.16 19.26
N ASP A 181 3.74 -4.90 19.92
CA ASP A 181 4.82 -4.36 20.77
C ASP A 181 5.86 -3.52 19.99
N TYR A 182 5.94 -3.70 18.67
CA TYR A 182 6.82 -2.90 17.81
C TYR A 182 6.28 -1.49 17.54
N ILE A 183 5.08 -1.15 18.03
CA ILE A 183 4.48 0.20 17.98
C ILE A 183 4.37 0.75 19.40
N GLN A 184 4.89 1.97 19.58
CA GLN A 184 4.72 2.76 20.78
C GLN A 184 3.85 3.96 20.48
N TRP A 185 2.93 4.23 21.40
CA TRP A 185 1.96 5.32 21.25
C TRP A 185 2.24 6.44 22.24
N ARG A 186 2.13 7.68 21.76
CA ARG A 186 2.16 8.89 22.58
C ARG A 186 0.89 9.69 22.33
N GLU A 187 0.18 10.01 23.41
CA GLU A 187 -0.99 10.88 23.35
C GLU A 187 -0.58 12.31 22.96
N LEU A 188 -1.31 12.91 22.02
CA LEU A 188 -1.13 14.31 21.64
C LEU A 188 -2.38 15.13 21.97
N SER A 189 -3.57 14.57 21.76
CA SER A 189 -4.85 15.18 22.12
C SER A 189 -5.98 14.14 22.21
N ASP A 190 -7.19 14.58 22.51
CA ASP A 190 -8.40 13.74 22.53
C ASP A 190 -8.74 13.07 21.19
N THR A 191 -8.18 13.59 20.09
CA THR A 191 -8.43 13.16 18.70
C THR A 191 -7.15 12.89 17.92
N SER A 192 -5.98 12.89 18.55
CA SER A 192 -4.73 12.58 17.87
C SER A 192 -3.72 11.86 18.76
N ALA A 193 -2.96 10.96 18.14
CA ALA A 193 -1.90 10.23 18.80
C ALA A 193 -0.74 10.01 17.82
N GLU A 194 0.48 10.11 18.33
CA GLU A 194 1.68 9.74 17.59
C GLU A 194 1.94 8.25 17.78
N ALA A 195 2.16 7.55 16.66
CA ALA A 195 2.67 6.20 16.64
C ALA A 195 4.15 6.25 16.24
N THR A 196 5.00 5.59 17.02
CA THR A 196 6.40 5.34 16.67
C THR A 196 6.61 3.85 16.51
N MET A 197 7.10 3.45 15.34
CA MET A 197 7.36 2.05 15.00
C MET A 197 8.85 1.81 14.89
N SER A 198 9.34 0.73 15.46
CA SER A 198 10.74 0.30 15.32
C SER A 198 10.82 -1.19 15.00
N TYR A 199 11.48 -1.53 13.90
CA TYR A 199 11.62 -2.90 13.44
C TYR A 199 12.91 -3.09 12.64
N GLU A 200 13.68 -4.14 12.96
CA GLU A 200 14.93 -4.51 12.25
C GLU A 200 15.90 -3.33 12.00
N GLY A 201 16.05 -2.45 13.01
CA GLY A 201 16.97 -1.31 12.95
C GLY A 201 16.44 -0.07 12.21
N VAL A 202 15.20 -0.10 11.72
CA VAL A 202 14.52 1.05 11.11
C VAL A 202 13.48 1.60 12.10
N THR A 203 13.42 2.93 12.23
CA THR A 203 12.44 3.62 13.07
C THR A 203 11.76 4.72 12.29
N ALA A 204 10.44 4.83 12.40
CA ALA A 204 9.66 5.92 11.86
C ALA A 204 8.51 6.27 12.79
N SER A 205 8.07 7.53 12.74
CA SER A 205 6.96 8.04 13.53
C SER A 205 5.99 8.81 12.65
N GLY A 206 4.72 8.84 13.05
CA GLY A 206 3.70 9.65 12.41
C GLY A 206 2.49 9.85 13.31
N ILE A 207 1.65 10.80 12.92
CA ILE A 207 0.51 11.25 13.70
C ILE A 207 -0.76 10.72 13.06
N PHE A 208 -1.51 9.93 13.82
CA PHE A 208 -2.88 9.60 13.48
C PHE A 208 -3.81 10.67 14.00
N THR A 209 -4.76 11.06 13.16
CA THR A 209 -5.86 11.96 13.53
C THR A 209 -7.19 11.22 13.38
N PHE A 210 -8.07 11.41 14.36
CA PHE A 210 -9.36 10.76 14.45
C PHE A 210 -10.48 11.80 14.60
N ASN A 211 -11.72 11.43 14.30
CA ASN A 211 -12.88 12.22 14.73
C ASN A 211 -13.33 11.84 16.14
N GLU A 212 -14.35 12.53 16.66
CA GLU A 212 -14.87 12.29 18.01
C GLU A 212 -15.44 10.87 18.20
N GLN A 213 -15.89 10.23 17.10
CA GLN A 213 -16.43 8.87 17.07
C GLN A 213 -15.32 7.81 17.04
N GLY A 214 -14.07 8.19 16.74
CA GLY A 214 -12.93 7.27 16.62
C GLY A 214 -12.66 6.80 15.18
N GLU A 215 -13.28 7.41 14.17
CA GLU A 215 -12.91 7.14 12.77
C GLU A 215 -11.56 7.79 12.46
N THR A 216 -10.73 7.10 11.68
CA THR A 216 -9.42 7.64 11.28
C THR A 216 -9.61 8.67 10.18
N LEU A 217 -9.28 9.93 10.43
CA LEU A 217 -9.33 11.00 9.43
C LEU A 217 -8.07 11.04 8.56
N GLY A 218 -6.96 10.55 9.08
CA GLY A 218 -5.72 10.49 8.33
C GLY A 218 -4.48 10.15 9.15
N PHE A 219 -3.36 10.17 8.44
CA PHE A 219 -2.03 9.98 8.95
C PHE A 219 -1.08 11.01 8.32
N GLU A 220 -0.20 11.60 9.12
CA GLU A 220 0.81 12.56 8.66
C GLU A 220 2.19 12.21 9.24
N ALA A 221 3.23 12.29 8.41
CA ALA A 221 4.61 12.09 8.84
C ALA A 221 5.62 12.70 7.87
N GLU A 222 6.84 12.92 8.35
CA GLU A 222 8.00 13.20 7.49
C GLU A 222 8.47 11.92 6.82
N ARG A 223 8.44 11.88 5.50
CA ARG A 223 8.74 10.69 4.71
C ARG A 223 9.74 11.01 3.62
N TYR A 224 10.70 10.11 3.40
CA TYR A 224 11.58 10.24 2.23
C TYR A 224 10.77 10.07 0.94
N GLY A 225 10.89 11.05 0.05
CA GLY A 225 10.44 10.99 -1.33
C GLY A 225 11.60 11.28 -2.27
N GLU A 226 11.53 10.74 -3.50
CA GLU A 226 12.47 11.06 -4.57
C GLU A 226 11.91 12.21 -5.40
N PHE A 227 12.63 13.33 -5.42
CA PHE A 227 12.26 14.52 -6.16
C PHE A 227 13.44 14.95 -7.00
N ASP A 228 13.27 14.93 -8.33
CA ASP A 228 14.32 15.25 -9.31
C ASP A 228 15.63 14.45 -9.13
N GLY A 229 15.51 13.18 -8.70
CA GLY A 229 16.62 12.24 -8.53
C GLY A 229 17.31 12.30 -7.17
N GLU A 230 16.83 13.14 -6.24
CA GLU A 230 17.35 13.23 -4.89
C GLU A 230 16.30 12.81 -3.86
N TYR A 231 16.73 12.06 -2.84
CA TYR A 231 15.89 11.73 -1.69
C TYR A 231 15.91 12.87 -0.68
N ARG A 232 14.73 13.33 -0.28
CA ARG A 232 14.57 14.28 0.82
C ARG A 232 13.30 13.99 1.61
N LEU A 233 13.29 14.45 2.86
CA LEU A 233 12.12 14.40 3.71
C LEU A 233 11.16 15.51 3.30
N GLU A 234 9.90 15.15 3.14
CA GLU A 234 8.78 16.05 2.95
C GLU A 234 7.61 15.53 3.77
N THR A 235 6.68 16.41 4.14
CA THR A 235 5.46 15.98 4.83
C THR A 235 4.58 15.17 3.88
N TRP A 236 4.33 13.93 4.27
CA TRP A 236 3.47 12.98 3.57
C TRP A 236 2.19 12.76 4.36
N VAL A 237 1.05 12.92 3.68
CA VAL A 237 -0.28 12.82 4.28
C VAL A 237 -1.08 11.74 3.57
N CYS A 238 -1.69 10.87 4.36
CA CYS A 238 -2.80 10.03 3.96
C CYS A 238 -4.09 10.64 4.52
N ALA A 239 -4.97 11.12 3.64
CA ALA A 239 -6.23 11.74 4.00
C ALA A 239 -7.38 10.77 3.72
N ILE A 240 -8.18 10.45 4.74
CA ILE A 240 -9.30 9.51 4.62
C ILE A 240 -10.60 10.25 4.35
N GLN A 241 -11.34 9.76 3.36
CA GLN A 241 -12.60 10.37 2.91
C GLN A 241 -13.82 9.58 3.37
N GLU A 242 -13.72 8.25 3.34
CA GLU A 242 -14.84 7.36 3.65
C GLU A 242 -14.36 6.09 4.34
N HIS A 243 -15.21 5.52 5.19
CA HIS A 243 -15.00 4.25 5.87
C HIS A 243 -16.08 3.25 5.44
N GLN A 244 -15.73 1.96 5.44
CA GLN A 244 -16.67 0.89 5.20
C GLN A 244 -16.35 -0.29 6.11
N GLU A 245 -17.37 -1.10 6.40
CA GLU A 245 -17.21 -2.36 7.10
C GLU A 245 -16.75 -3.47 6.14
N PHE A 246 -15.66 -4.16 6.51
CA PHE A 246 -15.18 -5.38 5.87
C PHE A 246 -15.03 -6.48 6.93
N ASN A 247 -15.71 -7.61 6.75
CA ASN A 247 -15.68 -8.74 7.70
C ASN A 247 -15.98 -8.31 9.17
N GLY A 248 -16.90 -7.35 9.33
CA GLY A 248 -17.25 -6.79 10.64
C GLY A 248 -16.20 -5.86 11.24
N VAL A 249 -15.24 -5.36 10.48
CA VAL A 249 -14.24 -4.36 10.93
C VAL A 249 -14.43 -3.09 10.11
N ILE A 250 -14.62 -1.95 10.79
CA ILE A 250 -14.78 -0.65 10.13
C ILE A 250 -13.40 -0.03 9.90
N VAL A 251 -13.07 0.19 8.63
CA VAL A 251 -11.75 0.69 8.18
C VAL A 251 -11.90 1.69 7.03
N PRO A 252 -10.83 2.45 6.70
CA PRO A 252 -10.84 3.34 5.55
C PRO A 252 -11.16 2.62 4.23
N PHE A 253 -12.15 3.12 3.51
CA PHE A 253 -12.60 2.64 2.22
C PHE A 253 -11.98 3.43 1.06
N GLN A 254 -11.87 4.75 1.23
CA GLN A 254 -11.37 5.66 0.20
C GLN A 254 -10.54 6.78 0.80
N GLY A 255 -9.47 7.18 0.10
CA GLY A 255 -8.59 8.25 0.54
C GLY A 255 -7.57 8.69 -0.50
N ASP A 256 -6.82 9.72 -0.16
CA ASP A 256 -5.77 10.30 -0.99
C ASP A 256 -4.41 10.28 -0.29
N LEU A 257 -3.34 10.16 -1.07
CA LEU A 257 -1.98 10.45 -0.63
C LEU A 257 -1.50 11.78 -1.23
N ILE A 258 -0.91 12.59 -0.35
CA ILE A 258 -0.58 13.99 -0.62
C ILE A 258 0.84 14.25 -0.14
N TRP A 259 1.65 14.89 -0.98
CA TRP A 259 2.88 15.55 -0.53
C TRP A 259 2.59 17.01 -0.24
N LYS A 260 2.95 17.49 0.95
CA LYS A 260 2.92 18.93 1.26
C LYS A 260 4.27 19.51 0.86
N LEU A 261 4.35 20.10 -0.33
CA LEU A 261 5.57 20.68 -0.87
C LEU A 261 5.53 22.20 -0.74
N ASP A 262 6.69 22.85 -0.81
CA ASP A 262 6.78 24.32 -0.87
C ASP A 262 6.00 24.92 -2.06
N SER A 263 5.87 24.16 -3.15
CA SER A 263 5.07 24.53 -4.32
C SER A 263 3.56 24.39 -4.11
N GLY A 264 3.13 23.84 -2.98
CA GLY A 264 1.75 23.51 -2.64
C GLY A 264 1.48 22.00 -2.58
N ASP A 265 0.26 21.66 -2.17
CA ASP A 265 -0.20 20.29 -1.99
C ASP A 265 -0.22 19.52 -3.32
N PHE A 266 0.54 18.42 -3.37
CA PHE A 266 0.56 17.52 -4.50
C PHE A 266 -0.18 16.21 -4.17
N HIS A 267 -1.47 16.17 -4.53
CA HIS A 267 -2.27 14.95 -4.55
C HIS A 267 -1.79 14.05 -5.69
N TRP A 268 -1.20 12.91 -5.36
CA TRP A 268 -0.53 12.05 -6.34
C TRP A 268 -1.11 10.65 -6.44
N TYR A 269 -1.89 10.23 -5.44
CA TYR A 269 -2.49 8.90 -5.37
C TYR A 269 -3.87 8.97 -4.74
N HIS A 270 -4.80 8.21 -5.30
CA HIS A 270 -6.15 7.98 -4.79
C HIS A 270 -6.38 6.48 -4.74
N PHE A 271 -6.98 5.98 -3.66
CA PHE A 271 -7.35 4.58 -3.52
C PHE A 271 -8.82 4.41 -3.16
N GLN A 272 -9.38 3.30 -3.60
CA GLN A 272 -10.64 2.76 -3.15
C GLN A 272 -10.49 1.25 -2.89
N VAL A 273 -10.70 0.81 -1.65
CA VAL A 273 -10.62 -0.60 -1.27
C VAL A 273 -11.86 -1.33 -1.77
N LYS A 274 -11.68 -2.36 -2.59
CA LYS A 274 -12.77 -3.18 -3.16
C LYS A 274 -13.03 -4.44 -2.36
N GLU A 275 -11.94 -5.01 -1.86
CA GLU A 275 -11.94 -6.24 -1.10
C GLU A 275 -10.89 -6.12 0.00
N LEU A 276 -11.21 -6.63 1.18
CA LEU A 276 -10.28 -6.75 2.30
C LEU A 276 -10.61 -8.06 3.01
N GLU A 277 -9.62 -8.92 3.15
CA GLU A 277 -9.75 -10.21 3.81
C GLU A 277 -8.68 -10.37 4.89
N TYR A 278 -9.07 -10.99 6.00
CA TYR A 278 -8.21 -11.25 7.14
C TYR A 278 -7.92 -12.74 7.28
N ASN A 279 -6.72 -13.06 7.77
CA ASN A 279 -6.28 -14.43 8.07
C ASN A 279 -6.40 -15.38 6.86
N LYS A 280 -6.11 -14.86 5.66
CA LYS A 280 -5.96 -15.59 4.39
C LYS A 280 -4.51 -15.46 3.87
N PRO A 281 -3.53 -16.16 4.48
CA PRO A 281 -2.11 -16.00 4.19
C PRO A 281 -1.71 -16.74 2.90
N PHE A 282 -2.33 -16.37 1.78
CA PHE A 282 -2.04 -16.88 0.44
C PHE A 282 -2.42 -15.82 -0.61
N PRO A 283 -1.87 -15.86 -1.83
CA PRO A 283 -2.22 -14.91 -2.88
C PRO A 283 -3.69 -14.99 -3.26
N TYR A 284 -4.23 -13.91 -3.83
CA TYR A 284 -5.53 -13.96 -4.50
C TYR A 284 -5.49 -14.98 -5.64
N GLN A 285 -6.63 -15.65 -5.87
CA GLN A 285 -6.84 -16.62 -6.94
C GLN A 285 -7.46 -15.96 -8.17
#